data_AF-A0A2D8XEK8-F1
#
_entry.id   AF-A0A2D8XEK8-F1
#
_cell.length_a   1.000
_cell.length_b   1.000
_cell.length_c   1.000
_cell.angle_alpha   90.00
_cell.angle_beta   90.00
_cell.angle_gamma   90.00
#
_symmetry.space_group_name_H-M   'P 1'
#
loop_
_entity.id
_entity.type
_entity.pdbx_description
1 polymer ?
#
loop_
_entity_poly.entity_id
_entity_poly.type
_entity_poly.pdbx_seq_one_letter_code
_entity_poly.pdbx_strand_id
1 'polypeptide(L)'
;MAETYGGYPDSAKSAARRALRHRDKNGSKCGTPVGWERANQISSGEKLSLKTIKRTFSFLSRAETYNQTKFTDKDGKEICGSVMYAAWGGTSMRSWCSGVINKAEGRAAAISGDVKKGLEKKVEEHNEKITDSKKKATYGMLSAVFRRGVGAYKTNPGSVRPSVKSPEQWAYARVNSFLYALKNGKFRSGKHDEDLFPSGHPLSSKD
;
A
#
# COMPACT_ATOMS: atom_id res chain seq x y z
N MET A 1 -22.55 -5.28 7.44
CA MET A 1 -21.57 -6.38 7.62
C MET A 1 -20.19 -5.81 7.28
N ALA A 2 -19.21 -5.90 8.18
CA ALA A 2 -17.85 -5.45 7.86
C ALA A 2 -17.23 -6.39 6.81
N GLU A 3 -16.55 -5.84 5.80
CA GLU A 3 -15.88 -6.66 4.79
C GLU A 3 -14.72 -7.45 5.42
N THR A 4 -14.73 -8.77 5.23
CA THR A 4 -13.72 -9.69 5.73
C THR A 4 -13.05 -10.43 4.57
N TYR A 5 -11.75 -10.66 4.65
CA TYR A 5 -10.96 -11.24 3.57
C TYR A 5 -10.25 -12.50 4.05
N GLY A 6 -10.19 -13.51 3.19
CA GLY A 6 -9.44 -14.76 3.39
C GLY A 6 -8.76 -15.19 2.10
N GLY A 7 -8.34 -16.45 2.01
CA GLY A 7 -7.61 -16.95 0.84
C GLY A 7 -6.13 -16.55 0.86
N TYR A 8 -5.49 -16.70 2.03
CA TYR A 8 -4.07 -16.43 2.20
C TYR A 8 -3.20 -17.37 1.34
N PRO A 9 -2.02 -16.92 0.88
CA PRO A 9 -1.06 -17.79 0.22
C PRO A 9 -0.72 -19.01 1.09
N ASP A 10 -0.55 -20.18 0.47
CA ASP A 10 -0.19 -21.40 1.22
C ASP A 10 1.14 -21.28 1.94
N SER A 11 2.08 -20.51 1.39
CA SER A 11 3.35 -20.18 2.03
C SER A 11 3.17 -19.38 3.33
N ALA A 12 2.20 -18.45 3.37
CA ALA A 12 1.88 -17.68 4.57
C ALA A 12 1.28 -18.57 5.66
N LYS A 13 0.32 -19.43 5.29
CA LYS A 13 -0.27 -20.42 6.21
C LYS A 13 0.79 -21.38 6.75
N SER A 14 1.67 -21.87 5.87
CA SER A 14 2.76 -22.79 6.23
C SER A 14 3.79 -22.15 7.15
N ALA A 15 4.13 -20.87 6.94
CA ALA A 15 5.01 -20.11 7.83
C ALA A 15 4.40 -19.97 9.24
N ALA A 16 3.12 -19.61 9.33
CA ALA A 16 2.42 -19.50 10.61
C ALA A 16 2.38 -20.84 11.36
N ARG A 17 2.04 -21.94 10.66
CA ARG A 17 2.08 -23.29 11.23
C ARG A 17 3.46 -23.69 11.73
N ARG A 18 4.51 -23.34 10.99
CA ARG A 18 5.90 -23.61 11.37
C ARG A 18 6.27 -22.88 12.66
N ALA A 19 5.86 -21.62 12.82
CA ALA A 19 6.10 -20.86 14.04
C ALA A 19 5.32 -21.41 15.24
N LEU A 20 4.06 -21.81 15.05
CA LEU A 20 3.26 -22.46 16.10
C LEU A 20 3.91 -23.77 16.58
N ARG A 21 4.30 -24.65 15.63
CA ARG A 21 5.04 -25.88 15.98
C ARG A 21 6.34 -25.62 16.73
N HIS A 22 7.07 -24.56 16.36
CA HIS A 22 8.29 -24.18 17.07
C HIS A 22 7.99 -23.74 18.50
N ARG A 23 6.96 -22.91 18.70
CA ARG A 23 6.52 -22.50 20.03
C ARG A 23 6.15 -23.68 20.90
N ASP A 24 5.30 -24.57 20.38
CA ASP A 24 4.76 -25.68 21.16
C ASP A 24 5.84 -26.71 21.49
N LYS A 25 6.78 -26.97 20.57
CA LYS A 25 7.89 -27.90 20.80
C LYS A 25 8.92 -27.38 21.80
N ASN A 26 9.22 -26.08 21.78
CA ASN A 26 10.34 -25.51 22.51
C ASN A 26 9.92 -24.66 23.73
N GLY A 27 8.62 -24.47 23.97
CA GLY A 27 8.13 -23.57 25.01
C GLY A 27 8.57 -22.12 24.76
N SER A 28 8.47 -21.65 23.52
CA SER A 28 9.00 -20.35 23.10
C SER A 28 8.51 -19.20 23.98
N LYS A 29 9.43 -18.32 24.39
CA LYS A 29 9.12 -17.09 25.14
C LYS A 29 8.94 -15.87 24.22
N CYS A 30 9.02 -16.07 22.92
CA CYS A 30 8.87 -15.00 21.94
C CYS A 30 7.41 -14.57 21.77
N GLY A 31 7.22 -13.30 21.40
CA GLY A 31 5.92 -12.76 21.01
C GLY A 31 4.98 -12.45 22.17
N THR A 32 3.73 -12.16 21.81
CA THR A 32 2.65 -11.84 22.75
C THR A 32 1.44 -12.72 22.43
N PRO A 33 0.46 -12.84 23.35
CA PRO A 33 -0.77 -13.58 23.08
C PRO A 33 -1.46 -13.16 21.78
N VAL A 34 -1.51 -11.85 21.50
CA VAL A 34 -2.07 -11.30 20.26
C VAL A 34 -1.30 -11.75 19.01
N GLY A 35 0.03 -11.83 19.12
CA GLY A 35 0.88 -12.28 18.02
C GLY A 35 0.68 -13.75 17.70
N TRP A 36 0.48 -14.56 18.73
CA TRP A 36 0.20 -15.98 18.60
C TRP A 36 -1.22 -16.27 18.12
N GLU A 37 -2.19 -15.47 18.58
CA GLU A 37 -3.55 -15.53 18.06
C GLU A 37 -3.58 -15.23 16.57
N ARG A 38 -2.84 -14.21 16.11
CA ARG A 38 -2.69 -13.94 14.67
C ARG A 38 -2.15 -15.16 13.91
N ALA A 39 -1.22 -15.91 14.48
CA ALA A 39 -0.68 -17.11 13.86
C ALA A 39 -1.74 -18.21 13.75
N ASN A 40 -2.57 -18.42 14.78
CA ASN A 40 -3.70 -19.34 14.73
C ASN A 40 -4.64 -18.97 13.58
N GLN A 41 -5.13 -17.72 13.55
CA GLN A 41 -6.06 -17.22 12.53
C GLN A 41 -5.50 -17.35 11.10
N ILE A 42 -4.21 -17.05 10.90
CA ILE A 42 -3.57 -17.20 9.58
C ILE A 42 -3.44 -18.67 9.22
N SER A 43 -3.01 -19.52 10.15
CA SER A 43 -2.78 -20.95 9.89
C SER A 43 -4.06 -21.72 9.56
N SER A 44 -5.19 -21.31 10.14
CA SER A 44 -6.52 -21.89 9.88
C SER A 44 -7.18 -21.29 8.62
N GLY A 45 -6.72 -20.12 8.15
CA GLY A 45 -7.34 -19.41 7.04
C GLY A 45 -8.58 -18.61 7.44
N GLU A 46 -8.77 -18.35 8.74
CA GLU A 46 -9.86 -17.52 9.27
C GLU A 46 -9.86 -16.15 8.61
N LYS A 47 -11.03 -15.68 8.16
CA LYS A 47 -11.16 -14.39 7.47
C LYS A 47 -10.92 -13.22 8.42
N LEU A 48 -10.22 -12.19 7.96
CA LEU A 48 -9.86 -11.02 8.76
C LEU A 48 -10.49 -9.74 8.23
N SER A 49 -10.81 -8.81 9.14
CA SER A 49 -11.27 -7.47 8.77
C SER A 49 -10.16 -6.65 8.08
N LEU A 50 -10.54 -5.66 7.26
CA LEU A 50 -9.58 -4.74 6.63
C LEU A 50 -8.66 -4.05 7.66
N LYS A 51 -9.21 -3.65 8.81
CA LYS A 51 -8.44 -3.02 9.91
C LYS A 51 -7.35 -3.97 10.41
N THR A 52 -7.67 -5.24 10.58
CA THR A 52 -6.72 -6.27 10.99
C THR A 52 -5.65 -6.49 9.93
N ILE A 53 -6.03 -6.57 8.64
CA ILE A 53 -5.08 -6.73 7.53
C ILE A 53 -4.09 -5.56 7.46
N LYS A 54 -4.54 -4.32 7.64
CA LYS A 54 -3.67 -3.14 7.75
C LYS A 54 -2.67 -3.24 8.90
N ARG A 55 -3.11 -3.73 10.07
CA ARG A 55 -2.23 -3.98 11.22
C ARG A 55 -1.21 -5.08 10.94
N THR A 56 -1.64 -6.17 10.30
CA THR A 56 -0.76 -7.27 9.88
C THR A 56 0.31 -6.78 8.90
N PHE A 57 -0.08 -6.01 7.89
CA PHE A 57 0.85 -5.38 6.94
C PHE A 57 1.86 -4.46 7.64
N SER A 58 1.40 -3.59 8.55
CA SER A 58 2.26 -2.67 9.30
C SER A 58 3.25 -3.38 10.21
N PHE A 59 2.82 -4.44 10.90
CA PHE A 59 3.72 -5.28 11.70
C PHE A 59 4.78 -5.93 10.81
N LEU A 60 4.37 -6.67 9.77
CA LEU A 60 5.30 -7.37 8.89
C LEU A 60 6.28 -6.40 8.20
N SER A 61 5.83 -5.19 7.86
CA SER A 61 6.69 -4.20 7.24
C SER A 61 7.83 -3.72 8.13
N ARG A 62 7.61 -3.69 9.44
CA ARG A 62 8.63 -3.33 10.43
C ARG A 62 9.43 -4.54 10.88
N ALA A 63 8.78 -5.70 11.01
CA ALA A 63 9.40 -6.92 11.49
C ALA A 63 10.38 -7.55 10.48
N GLU A 64 10.23 -7.26 9.19
CA GLU A 64 11.14 -7.76 8.14
C GLU A 64 12.60 -7.40 8.40
N THR A 65 12.89 -6.21 8.95
CA THR A 65 14.27 -5.78 9.24
C THR A 65 14.95 -6.62 10.32
N TYR A 66 14.19 -7.32 11.14
CA TYR A 66 14.68 -8.20 12.21
C TYR A 66 14.61 -9.68 11.83
N ASN A 67 14.10 -10.01 10.64
CA ASN A 67 13.96 -11.39 10.19
C ASN A 67 15.29 -11.90 9.63
N GLN A 68 15.84 -12.94 10.27
CA GLN A 68 17.07 -13.62 9.86
C GLN A 68 16.79 -14.94 9.13
N THR A 69 15.53 -15.24 8.79
CA THR A 69 15.05 -16.49 8.15
C THR A 69 15.17 -17.77 8.98
N LYS A 70 16.05 -17.79 9.99
CA LYS A 70 16.24 -18.86 10.98
C LYS A 70 15.54 -18.51 12.29
N PHE A 71 15.03 -19.52 12.99
CA PHE A 71 14.34 -19.35 14.29
C PHE A 71 15.30 -19.35 15.47
N THR A 72 16.48 -19.95 15.32
CA THR A 72 17.49 -19.99 16.35
C THR A 72 18.82 -19.48 15.79
N ASP A 73 19.64 -18.89 16.65
CA ASP A 73 21.01 -18.53 16.34
C ASP A 73 21.94 -19.76 16.45
N LYS A 74 23.25 -19.52 16.31
CA LYS A 74 24.30 -20.55 16.40
C LYS A 74 24.41 -21.18 17.80
N ASP A 75 23.93 -20.50 18.83
CA ASP A 75 23.98 -20.92 20.23
C ASP A 75 22.64 -21.54 20.67
N GLY A 76 21.70 -21.74 19.73
CA GLY A 76 20.39 -22.33 19.97
C GLY A 76 19.37 -21.37 20.57
N LYS A 77 19.69 -20.08 20.75
CA LYS A 77 18.76 -19.09 21.31
C LYS A 77 17.77 -18.64 20.24
N GLU A 78 16.51 -18.44 20.65
CA GLU A 78 15.46 -18.01 19.72
C GLU A 78 15.70 -16.59 19.18
N ILE A 79 15.59 -16.47 17.87
CA ILE A 79 15.56 -15.19 17.17
C ILE A 79 14.09 -14.76 17.08
N CYS A 80 13.61 -14.10 18.14
CA CYS A 80 12.19 -13.75 18.25
C CYS A 80 11.65 -12.93 17.08
N GLY A 81 12.48 -12.09 16.45
CA GLY A 81 12.12 -11.37 15.22
C GLY A 81 11.72 -12.31 14.09
N SER A 82 12.54 -13.32 13.80
CA SER A 82 12.26 -14.33 12.78
C SER A 82 11.06 -15.21 13.12
N VAL A 83 10.95 -15.64 14.38
CA VAL A 83 9.83 -16.47 14.86
C VAL A 83 8.51 -15.73 14.66
N MET A 84 8.42 -14.49 15.15
CA MET A 84 7.19 -13.71 15.06
C MET A 84 6.90 -13.20 13.64
N TYR A 85 7.92 -12.95 12.82
CA TYR A 85 7.73 -12.66 11.42
C TYR A 85 7.05 -13.83 10.69
N ALA A 86 7.52 -15.05 10.92
CA ALA A 86 6.91 -16.25 10.37
C ALA A 86 5.53 -16.55 10.96
N ALA A 87 5.33 -16.32 12.26
CA ALA A 87 4.04 -16.47 12.94
C ALA A 87 2.96 -15.61 12.28
N TRP A 88 3.31 -14.41 11.82
CA TRP A 88 2.40 -13.51 11.11
C TRP A 88 2.33 -13.77 9.60
N GLY A 89 2.88 -14.90 9.12
CA GLY A 89 2.80 -15.36 7.73
C GLY A 89 3.89 -14.81 6.81
N GLY A 90 4.85 -14.04 7.34
CA GLY A 90 6.05 -13.58 6.65
C GLY A 90 5.80 -12.77 5.37
N THR A 91 6.79 -12.78 4.47
CA THR A 91 6.81 -11.94 3.26
C THR A 91 5.60 -12.21 2.36
N SER A 92 5.17 -13.46 2.21
CA SER A 92 3.99 -13.79 1.41
C SER A 92 2.71 -13.18 1.99
N MET A 93 2.53 -13.22 3.31
CA MET A 93 1.38 -12.56 3.95
C MET A 93 1.45 -11.05 3.81
N ARG A 94 2.64 -10.46 3.92
CA ARG A 94 2.83 -9.01 3.73
C ARG A 94 2.40 -8.57 2.33
N SER A 95 2.87 -9.26 1.30
CA SER A 95 2.51 -8.97 -0.10
C SER A 95 1.01 -9.13 -0.35
N TRP A 96 0.41 -10.20 0.18
CA TRP A 96 -1.03 -10.42 0.08
C TRP A 96 -1.83 -9.30 0.78
N CYS A 97 -1.44 -8.92 2.00
CA CYS A 97 -2.09 -7.82 2.73
C CYS A 97 -2.02 -6.51 1.94
N SER A 98 -0.85 -6.19 1.36
CA SER A 98 -0.68 -5.00 0.51
C SER A 98 -1.67 -5.00 -0.66
N GLY A 99 -1.81 -6.14 -1.36
CA GLY A 99 -2.76 -6.30 -2.46
C GLY A 99 -4.21 -6.08 -2.03
N VAL A 100 -4.63 -6.67 -0.92
CA VAL A 100 -5.98 -6.49 -0.37
C VAL A 100 -6.23 -5.05 0.04
N ILE A 101 -5.30 -4.41 0.74
CA ILE A 101 -5.42 -3.00 1.16
C ILE A 101 -5.54 -2.11 -0.07
N ASN A 102 -4.69 -2.33 -1.08
CA ASN A 102 -4.72 -1.55 -2.30
C ASN A 102 -6.05 -1.69 -3.03
N LYS A 103 -6.59 -2.92 -3.14
CA LYS A 103 -7.89 -3.17 -3.74
C LYS A 103 -9.02 -2.49 -2.94
N ALA A 104 -9.04 -2.66 -1.62
CA ALA A 104 -10.09 -2.14 -0.74
C ALA A 104 -10.11 -0.61 -0.67
N GLU A 105 -8.94 0.03 -0.74
CA GLU A 105 -8.84 1.50 -0.75
C GLU A 105 -8.90 2.12 -2.14
N GLY A 106 -9.18 1.32 -3.18
CA GLY A 106 -9.18 1.81 -4.56
C GLY A 106 -7.82 2.35 -5.02
N ARG A 107 -6.72 1.96 -4.37
CA ARG A 107 -5.36 2.17 -4.86
C ARG A 107 -5.13 1.17 -6.00
N ALA A 108 -5.63 1.50 -7.18
CA ALA A 108 -5.63 0.58 -8.30
C ALA A 108 -4.20 0.27 -8.79
N ALA A 109 -3.88 -1.04 -8.84
CA ALA A 109 -2.82 -1.74 -9.56
C ALA A 109 -1.37 -1.22 -9.45
N ALA A 110 -0.41 -2.14 -9.62
CA ALA A 110 0.95 -1.72 -9.94
C ALA A 110 0.88 -0.82 -11.17
N ILE A 111 1.44 0.39 -11.07
CA ILE A 111 1.63 1.26 -12.22
C ILE A 111 2.50 0.48 -13.20
N SER A 112 1.99 0.20 -14.41
CA SER A 112 2.76 -0.53 -15.42
C SER A 112 4.07 0.20 -15.72
N GLY A 113 5.07 -0.53 -16.24
CA GLY A 113 6.35 0.09 -16.61
C GLY A 113 6.19 1.29 -17.54
N ASP A 114 5.25 1.21 -18.49
CA ASP A 114 4.98 2.29 -19.44
C ASP A 114 4.28 3.49 -18.79
N VAL A 115 3.33 3.24 -17.88
CA VAL A 115 2.70 4.34 -17.12
C VAL A 115 3.74 5.01 -16.22
N LYS A 116 4.62 4.23 -15.58
CA LYS A 116 5.70 4.78 -14.76
C LYS A 116 6.57 5.74 -15.59
N LYS A 117 7.07 5.28 -16.75
CA LYS A 117 7.87 6.10 -17.67
C LYS A 117 7.11 7.36 -18.13
N GLY A 118 5.82 7.22 -18.46
CA GLY A 118 4.98 8.34 -18.86
C GLY A 118 4.79 9.39 -17.76
N LEU A 119 4.65 8.97 -16.50
CA LEU A 119 4.55 9.87 -15.35
C LEU A 119 5.90 10.53 -15.03
N GLU A 120 7.01 9.79 -15.09
CA GLU A 120 8.37 10.34 -14.92
C GLU A 120 8.66 11.43 -15.95
N LYS A 121 8.39 11.16 -17.24
CA LYS A 121 8.51 12.14 -18.31
C LYS A 121 7.66 13.40 -18.06
N LYS A 122 6.43 13.25 -17.57
CA LYS A 122 5.58 14.40 -17.21
C LYS A 122 6.12 15.22 -16.04
N VAL A 123 6.78 14.57 -15.06
CA VAL A 123 7.47 15.28 -13.97
C VAL A 123 8.61 16.11 -14.53
N GLU A 124 9.43 15.54 -15.40
CA GLU A 124 10.55 16.22 -16.06
C GLU A 124 10.05 17.43 -16.87
N GLU A 125 9.11 17.22 -17.80
CA GLU A 125 8.53 18.26 -18.66
C GLU A 125 7.88 19.41 -17.85
N HIS A 126 7.19 19.08 -16.76
CA HIS A 126 6.58 20.09 -15.89
C HIS A 126 7.64 20.86 -15.13
N ASN A 127 8.63 20.17 -14.54
CA ASN A 127 9.63 20.79 -13.68
C ASN A 127 10.69 21.59 -14.43
N GLU A 128 10.92 21.30 -15.73
CA GLU A 128 11.89 22.01 -16.58
C GLU A 128 11.69 23.54 -16.52
N LYS A 129 10.44 23.99 -16.46
CA LYS A 129 10.07 25.42 -16.52
C LYS A 129 9.59 25.98 -15.18
N ILE A 130 9.83 25.27 -14.07
CA ILE A 130 9.33 25.63 -12.75
C ILE A 130 10.50 25.84 -11.79
N THR A 131 10.67 27.09 -11.37
CA THR A 131 11.68 27.49 -10.37
C THR A 131 11.15 27.38 -8.94
N ASP A 132 9.87 27.73 -8.72
CA ASP A 132 9.21 27.66 -7.41
C ASP A 132 9.02 26.20 -6.96
N SER A 133 9.67 25.83 -5.85
CA SER A 133 9.61 24.48 -5.27
C SER A 133 8.19 24.07 -4.88
N LYS A 134 7.32 25.01 -4.51
CA LYS A 134 5.91 24.75 -4.15
C LYS A 134 5.05 24.36 -5.35
N LYS A 135 5.58 24.54 -6.56
CA LYS A 135 4.91 24.21 -7.83
C LYS A 135 5.59 23.05 -8.56
N LYS A 136 6.64 22.46 -8.00
CA LYS A 136 7.30 21.29 -8.59
C LYS A 136 6.50 20.02 -8.34
N ALA A 137 6.42 19.19 -9.36
CA ALA A 137 5.81 17.86 -9.28
C ALA A 137 6.84 16.82 -8.83
N THR A 138 6.36 15.76 -8.19
CA THR A 138 7.15 14.55 -7.93
C THR A 138 6.44 13.34 -8.51
N TYR A 139 7.19 12.27 -8.79
CA TYR A 139 6.60 11.01 -9.21
C TYR A 139 5.60 10.46 -8.17
N GLY A 140 5.87 10.66 -6.87
CA GLY A 140 4.96 10.28 -5.79
C GLY A 140 3.59 10.96 -5.91
N MET A 141 3.56 12.26 -6.20
CA MET A 141 2.31 13.01 -6.41
C MET A 141 1.56 12.49 -7.64
N LEU A 142 2.23 12.40 -8.80
CA LEU A 142 1.54 12.01 -10.04
C LEU A 142 1.08 10.56 -10.00
N SER A 143 1.86 9.65 -9.40
CA SER A 143 1.46 8.25 -9.21
C SER A 143 0.26 8.12 -8.28
N ALA A 144 0.15 8.95 -7.24
CA ALA A 144 -1.02 8.98 -6.37
C ALA A 144 -2.26 9.53 -7.10
N VAL A 145 -2.15 10.65 -7.82
CA VAL A 145 -3.25 11.21 -8.63
C VAL A 145 -3.72 10.19 -9.68
N PHE A 146 -2.78 9.55 -10.38
CA PHE A 146 -3.11 8.55 -11.39
C PHE A 146 -3.90 7.38 -10.79
N ARG A 147 -3.40 6.78 -9.70
CA ARG A 147 -4.07 5.66 -9.02
C ARG A 147 -5.46 6.05 -8.53
N ARG A 148 -5.62 7.24 -7.93
CA ARG A 148 -6.93 7.76 -7.50
C ARG A 148 -7.87 8.02 -8.67
N GLY A 149 -7.33 8.43 -9.82
CA GLY A 149 -8.08 8.52 -11.06
C GLY A 149 -8.62 7.17 -11.52
N VAL A 150 -7.76 6.15 -11.65
CA VAL A 150 -8.19 4.79 -12.00
C VAL A 150 -9.24 4.26 -11.02
N GLY A 151 -9.06 4.51 -9.71
CA GLY A 151 -10.02 4.16 -8.67
C GLY A 151 -11.38 4.82 -8.90
N ALA A 152 -11.41 6.15 -9.03
CA ALA A 152 -12.64 6.92 -9.24
C ALA A 152 -13.40 6.49 -10.51
N TYR A 153 -12.69 6.11 -11.58
CA TYR A 153 -13.33 5.57 -12.78
C TYR A 153 -14.15 4.31 -12.49
N LYS A 154 -13.60 3.42 -11.66
CA LYS A 154 -14.21 2.12 -11.36
C LYS A 154 -15.32 2.21 -10.32
N THR A 155 -15.22 3.14 -9.37
CA THR A 155 -16.09 3.17 -8.19
C THR A 155 -17.09 4.32 -8.20
N ASN A 156 -16.89 5.34 -9.04
CA ASN A 156 -17.79 6.48 -9.15
C ASN A 156 -17.89 6.97 -10.61
N PRO A 157 -18.58 6.21 -11.49
CA PRO A 157 -18.67 6.53 -12.91
C PRO A 157 -19.35 7.89 -13.18
N GLY A 158 -20.20 8.37 -12.26
CA GLY A 158 -20.82 9.71 -12.38
C GLY A 158 -19.82 10.88 -12.32
N SER A 159 -18.62 10.66 -11.78
CA SER A 159 -17.53 11.64 -11.79
C SER A 159 -16.72 11.64 -13.09
N VAL A 160 -16.92 10.64 -13.95
CA VAL A 160 -16.18 10.44 -15.19
C VAL A 160 -16.90 11.14 -16.33
N ARG A 161 -16.15 11.87 -17.17
CA ARG A 161 -16.73 12.50 -18.37
C ARG A 161 -17.24 11.43 -19.36
N PRO A 162 -18.41 11.61 -20.00
CA PRO A 162 -18.98 10.61 -20.91
C PRO A 162 -18.07 10.17 -22.07
N SER A 163 -17.14 11.02 -22.50
CA SER A 163 -16.20 10.73 -23.60
C SER A 163 -15.01 9.85 -23.21
N VAL A 164 -14.85 9.52 -21.92
CA VAL A 164 -13.68 8.79 -21.40
C VAL A 164 -13.95 7.29 -21.41
N LYS A 165 -13.13 6.55 -22.16
CA LYS A 165 -13.37 5.14 -22.49
C LYS A 165 -12.51 4.14 -21.71
N SER A 166 -11.53 4.61 -20.92
CA SER A 166 -10.71 3.74 -20.09
C SER A 166 -10.29 4.36 -18.76
N PRO A 167 -10.00 3.54 -17.73
CA PRO A 167 -9.49 4.02 -16.45
C PRO A 167 -8.19 4.80 -16.57
N GLU A 168 -7.27 4.35 -17.43
CA GLU A 168 -5.98 4.99 -17.68
C GLU A 168 -6.16 6.35 -18.35
N GLN A 169 -7.10 6.48 -19.31
CA GLN A 169 -7.43 7.76 -19.94
C GLN A 169 -7.95 8.77 -18.91
N TRP A 170 -8.83 8.33 -18.00
CA TRP A 170 -9.33 9.18 -16.92
C TRP A 170 -8.21 9.62 -15.96
N ALA A 171 -7.35 8.67 -15.59
CA ALA A 171 -6.24 8.92 -14.69
C ALA A 171 -5.23 9.93 -15.28
N TYR A 172 -4.87 9.81 -16.56
CA TYR A 172 -4.02 10.79 -17.23
C TYR A 172 -4.68 12.17 -17.35
N ALA A 173 -5.99 12.23 -17.60
CA ALA A 173 -6.71 13.51 -17.60
C ALA A 173 -6.62 14.21 -16.24
N ARG A 174 -6.75 13.47 -15.13
CA ARG A 174 -6.57 13.99 -13.77
C ARG A 174 -5.13 14.39 -13.48
N VAL A 175 -4.13 13.63 -13.93
CA VAL A 175 -2.71 14.03 -13.83
C VAL A 175 -2.46 15.36 -14.52
N ASN A 176 -2.95 15.54 -15.75
CA ASN A 176 -2.80 16.80 -16.48
C ASN A 176 -3.54 17.96 -15.80
N SER A 177 -4.74 17.71 -15.27
CA SER A 177 -5.50 18.69 -14.46
C SER A 177 -4.72 19.12 -13.20
N PHE A 178 -4.14 18.15 -12.49
CA PHE A 178 -3.33 18.39 -11.29
C PHE A 178 -2.06 19.20 -11.60
N LEU A 179 -1.32 18.85 -12.65
CA LEU A 179 -0.14 19.61 -13.09
C LEU A 179 -0.50 21.06 -13.44
N TYR A 180 -1.62 21.27 -14.13
CA TYR A 180 -2.13 22.62 -14.40
C TYR A 180 -2.41 23.37 -13.09
N ALA A 181 -3.11 22.73 -12.13
CA ALA A 181 -3.44 23.35 -10.86
C ALA A 181 -2.21 23.67 -10.01
N LEU A 182 -1.22 22.77 -10.02
CA LEU A 182 0.06 22.93 -9.33
C LEU A 182 0.88 24.11 -9.89
N LYS A 183 0.86 24.31 -11.21
CA LYS A 183 1.54 25.45 -11.83
C LYS A 183 0.83 26.78 -11.55
N ASN A 184 -0.50 26.78 -11.66
CA ASN A 184 -1.29 28.01 -11.73
C ASN A 184 -1.97 28.40 -10.40
N GLY A 185 -1.90 27.54 -9.38
CA GLY A 185 -2.59 27.77 -8.10
C GLY A 185 -4.12 27.69 -8.17
N LYS A 186 -4.69 27.17 -9.27
CA LYS A 186 -6.14 26.97 -9.44
C LYS A 186 -6.48 25.84 -10.42
N PHE A 187 -7.56 25.11 -10.15
CA PHE A 187 -8.13 24.15 -11.10
C PHE A 187 -8.90 24.87 -12.22
N ARG A 188 -8.95 24.27 -13.42
CA ARG A 188 -9.83 24.73 -14.51
C ARG A 188 -11.31 24.42 -14.22
N SER A 189 -11.55 23.24 -13.64
CA SER A 189 -12.88 22.75 -13.27
C SER A 189 -12.72 21.53 -12.36
N GLY A 190 -13.57 21.39 -11.34
CA GLY A 190 -13.57 20.23 -10.44
C GLY A 190 -12.32 20.16 -9.56
N LYS A 191 -12.49 20.24 -8.24
CA LYS A 191 -11.39 20.11 -7.28
C LYS A 191 -11.12 18.64 -7.00
N HIS A 192 -9.84 18.27 -6.87
CA HIS A 192 -9.42 16.93 -6.50
C HIS A 192 -8.00 16.94 -5.96
N ASP A 193 -7.65 15.95 -5.12
CA ASP A 193 -6.28 15.68 -4.68
C ASP A 193 -5.56 16.87 -4.02
N GLU A 194 -6.31 17.73 -3.32
CA GLU A 194 -5.77 18.93 -2.65
C GLU A 194 -4.75 18.59 -1.53
N ASP A 195 -4.87 17.38 -0.95
CA ASP A 195 -3.94 16.82 0.03
C ASP A 195 -2.56 16.48 -0.57
N LEU A 196 -2.42 16.43 -1.89
CA LEU A 196 -1.17 16.10 -2.55
C LEU A 196 -0.31 17.33 -2.86
N PHE A 197 -0.84 18.56 -2.79
CA PHE A 197 -0.03 19.76 -3.02
C PHE A 197 1.05 19.95 -1.93
N PRO A 198 2.19 20.62 -2.23
CA PRO A 198 3.20 20.94 -1.24
C PRO A 198 2.68 21.92 -0.19
N SER A 199 3.19 21.85 1.05
CA SER A 199 2.85 22.84 2.08
C SER A 199 3.21 24.26 1.59
N GLY A 200 2.32 25.22 1.90
CA GLY A 200 2.41 26.59 1.42
C GLY A 200 2.01 26.83 -0.04
N HIS A 201 1.55 25.80 -0.78
CA HIS A 201 0.89 26.00 -2.08
C HIS A 201 -0.57 26.48 -1.88
N PRO A 202 -1.11 27.40 -2.72
CA PRO A 202 -2.45 27.98 -2.52
C PRO A 202 -3.62 26.99 -2.49
N LEU A 203 -3.43 25.80 -3.07
CA LEU A 203 -4.43 24.71 -3.08
C LEU A 203 -4.11 23.59 -2.09
N SER A 204 -3.06 23.75 -1.28
CA SER A 204 -2.70 22.75 -0.28
C SER A 204 -3.73 22.71 0.84
N SER A 205 -4.19 21.51 1.18
CA SER A 205 -4.95 21.28 2.41
C SER A 205 -4.06 20.99 3.63
N LYS A 206 -2.74 21.17 3.49
CA LYS A 206 -1.74 21.02 4.56
C LYS A 206 -1.41 22.39 5.11
N ASP A 207 -1.29 22.45 6.44
CA ASP A 207 -0.77 23.60 7.18
C ASP A 207 0.68 23.96 6.79
#